data_AF-A0A7W9TX37-F1
#
_entry.id   AF-A0A7W9TX37-F1
#
_cell.length_a   1.000
_cell.length_b   1.000
_cell.length_c   1.000
_cell.angle_alpha   90.00
_cell.angle_beta   90.00
_cell.angle_gamma   90.00
#
_symmetry.space_group_name_H-M   'P 1'
#
loop_
_entity.id
_entity.type
_entity.pdbx_description
1 polymer ?
#
loop_
_entity_poly.entity_id
_entity_poly.type
_entity_poly.pdbx_seq_one_letter_code
_entity_poly.pdbx_strand_id
1 'polypeptide(L)'
;MSRPIRHWLALAFGLALSLSVLATGDAAEPAPASMVVSLVVQQSCLISAADDRVAPAVSCLHGEPYLVSQADPSSMRINSAVEFGAQRTANALWTVTF
;
A
#
# COMPACT_ATOMS: atom_id res chain seq x y z
N MET A 1 -39.89 27.45 69.19
CA MET A 1 -38.61 26.75 68.93
C MET A 1 -38.68 26.08 67.55
N SER A 2 -38.20 26.72 66.47
CA SER A 2 -38.32 26.16 65.09
C SER A 2 -37.17 26.56 64.15
N ARG A 3 -36.14 27.25 64.68
CA ARG A 3 -35.01 27.78 63.91
C ARG A 3 -33.94 26.75 63.46
N PRO A 4 -33.69 25.62 64.16
CA PRO A 4 -32.61 24.72 63.74
C PRO A 4 -32.99 23.96 62.46
N ILE A 5 -34.25 23.53 62.32
CA ILE A 5 -34.70 22.68 61.20
C ILE A 5 -34.56 23.38 59.83
N ARG A 6 -34.79 24.70 59.76
CA ARG A 6 -34.62 25.47 58.51
C ARG A 6 -33.16 25.54 58.03
N HIS A 7 -32.19 25.56 58.94
CA HIS A 7 -30.77 25.61 58.56
C HIS A 7 -30.29 24.26 58.02
N TRP A 8 -30.75 23.16 58.62
CA TRP A 8 -30.44 21.81 58.15
C TRP A 8 -31.02 21.53 56.77
N LEU A 9 -32.25 21.99 56.51
CA LEU A 9 -32.87 21.91 55.18
C LEU A 9 -32.09 22.72 54.13
N ALA A 10 -31.65 23.93 54.46
CA ALA A 10 -30.86 24.77 53.55
C ALA A 10 -29.50 24.14 53.21
N LEU A 11 -28.82 23.54 54.19
CA LEU A 11 -27.56 22.81 53.99
C LEU A 11 -27.75 21.57 53.11
N ALA A 12 -28.78 20.77 53.38
CA ALA A 12 -29.09 19.60 52.57
C ALA A 12 -29.42 19.97 51.12
N PHE A 13 -30.16 21.06 50.91
CA PHE A 13 -30.50 21.55 49.59
C PHE A 13 -29.27 22.09 48.84
N GLY A 14 -28.40 22.82 49.52
CA GLY A 14 -27.14 23.31 48.94
C GLY A 14 -26.20 22.17 48.55
N LEU A 15 -26.12 21.13 49.37
CA LEU A 15 -25.30 19.94 49.10
C LEU A 15 -25.88 19.10 47.95
N ALA A 16 -27.21 18.94 47.90
CA ALA A 16 -27.87 18.28 46.77
C ALA A 16 -27.65 19.04 45.45
N LEU A 17 -27.71 20.37 45.48
CA LEU A 17 -27.45 21.19 44.29
C LEU A 17 -26.01 21.06 43.79
N SER A 18 -25.02 21.09 44.70
CA SER A 18 -23.62 20.94 44.31
C SER A 18 -23.34 19.56 43.72
N LEU A 19 -23.90 18.49 44.29
CA LEU A 19 -23.80 17.13 43.75
C LEU A 19 -24.44 16.99 42.36
N SER A 20 -25.57 17.65 42.10
CA SER A 20 -26.22 17.61 40.78
C SER A 20 -25.42 18.30 39.67
N VAL A 21 -24.60 19.31 40.00
CA VAL A 21 -23.75 20.01 39.01
C VAL A 21 -22.52 19.18 38.62
N LEU A 22 -22.00 18.34 39.52
CA LEU A 22 -20.90 17.43 39.17
C LEU A 22 -21.37 16.22 38.36
N ALA A 23 -22.64 15.83 38.47
CA ALA A 23 -23.20 14.68 37.77
C ALA A 23 -23.53 14.95 36.29
N THR A 24 -23.54 16.21 35.85
CA THR A 24 -23.73 16.60 34.44
C THR A 24 -22.42 16.64 33.64
N GLY A 25 -21.34 16.06 34.17
CA GLY A 25 -20.14 15.77 33.40
C GLY A 25 -20.45 14.73 32.34
N ASP A 26 -21.09 15.17 31.26
CA ASP A 26 -21.30 14.42 30.03
C ASP A 26 -19.90 14.14 29.47
N ALA A 27 -19.37 12.96 29.82
CA ALA A 27 -18.13 12.45 29.25
C ALA A 27 -18.45 12.17 27.78
N ALA A 28 -18.37 13.21 26.95
CA ALA A 28 -18.57 13.12 25.52
C ALA A 28 -17.66 12.00 25.01
N GLU A 29 -18.27 10.91 24.56
CA GLU A 29 -17.56 9.79 23.97
C GLU A 29 -16.75 10.36 22.80
N PRO A 30 -15.43 10.18 22.75
CA PRO A 30 -14.62 10.78 21.71
C PRO A 30 -15.09 10.20 20.38
N ALA A 31 -15.66 11.06 19.53
CA ALA A 31 -16.11 10.66 18.20
C ALA A 31 -14.99 9.89 17.50
N PRO A 32 -15.28 8.75 16.85
CA PRO A 32 -14.24 7.92 16.26
C PRO A 32 -13.41 8.76 15.29
N ALA A 33 -12.15 8.98 15.64
CA ALA A 33 -11.21 9.71 14.81
C ALA A 33 -11.09 8.96 13.47
N SER A 34 -11.45 9.63 12.37
CA SER A 34 -11.33 9.06 11.04
C SER A 34 -9.86 8.73 10.75
N MET A 35 -9.53 7.46 10.63
CA MET A 35 -8.20 6.99 10.26
C MET A 35 -8.17 6.69 8.76
N VAL A 36 -7.27 7.37 8.04
CA VAL A 36 -7.02 7.07 6.63
C VAL A 36 -5.93 6.02 6.56
N VAL A 37 -6.28 4.83 6.05
CA VAL A 37 -5.34 3.72 5.83
C VAL A 37 -5.05 3.62 4.34
N SER A 38 -3.77 3.60 3.98
CA SER A 38 -3.31 3.33 2.62
C SER A 38 -2.53 2.02 2.60
N LEU A 39 -2.89 1.12 1.69
CA LEU A 39 -2.20 -0.14 1.47
C LEU A 39 -1.55 -0.10 0.08
N VAL A 40 -0.24 -0.31 0.02
CA VAL A 40 0.48 -0.50 -1.24
C VAL A 40 0.64 -1.99 -1.46
N VAL A 41 -0.04 -2.54 -2.46
CA VAL A 41 0.14 -3.94 -2.87
C VAL A 41 1.31 -3.99 -3.84
N GLN A 42 2.35 -4.73 -3.49
CA GLN A 42 3.52 -4.88 -4.36
C GLN A 42 3.22 -5.85 -5.49
N GLN A 43 3.51 -5.42 -6.72
CA GLN A 43 3.54 -6.31 -7.87
C GLN A 43 4.86 -7.06 -7.93
N SER A 44 4.80 -8.37 -8.19
CA SER A 44 5.97 -9.18 -8.52
C SER A 44 5.74 -9.91 -9.84
N CYS A 45 6.78 -9.99 -10.65
CA CYS A 45 6.79 -10.75 -11.89
C CYS A 45 8.01 -11.65 -11.95
N LEU A 46 7.81 -12.89 -12.36
CA LEU A 46 8.85 -13.88 -12.59
C LEU A 46 9.11 -13.98 -14.09
N ILE A 47 10.39 -13.87 -14.45
CA ILE A 47 10.87 -14.03 -15.82
C ILE A 47 11.73 -15.30 -15.84
N SER A 48 11.37 -16.25 -16.71
CA SER A 48 12.11 -17.50 -16.88
C SER A 48 12.49 -17.67 -18.35
N ALA A 49 13.79 -17.89 -18.59
CA ALA A 49 14.34 -18.18 -19.91
C ALA A 49 15.12 -19.49 -19.85
N ALA A 50 14.72 -20.48 -20.64
CA ALA A 50 15.38 -21.77 -20.73
C ALA A 50 16.37 -21.86 -21.92
N ASP A 51 16.12 -21.07 -22.97
CA ASP A 51 16.93 -20.98 -24.19
C ASP A 51 16.78 -19.57 -24.77
N ASP A 52 17.89 -18.94 -25.14
CA ASP A 52 17.92 -17.60 -25.75
C ASP A 52 17.22 -17.54 -27.12
N ARG A 53 16.92 -18.70 -27.73
CA ARG A 53 16.18 -18.81 -28.99
C ARG A 53 14.66 -18.78 -28.82
N VAL A 54 14.16 -18.95 -27.60
CA VAL A 54 12.72 -19.03 -27.30
C VAL A 54 12.32 -17.82 -26.46
N ALA A 55 11.13 -17.28 -26.71
CA ALA A 55 10.62 -16.16 -25.94
C ALA A 55 10.56 -16.52 -24.44
N PRO A 56 11.00 -15.62 -23.54
CA PRO A 56 10.93 -15.88 -22.10
C PRO A 56 9.48 -16.00 -21.63
N ALA A 57 9.25 -16.89 -20.67
CA ALA A 57 7.99 -16.97 -19.96
C ALA A 57 7.95 -15.88 -18.89
N VAL A 58 6.88 -15.08 -18.89
CA VAL A 58 6.65 -14.03 -17.89
C VAL A 58 5.36 -14.34 -17.16
N SER A 59 5.40 -14.32 -15.84
CA SER A 59 4.23 -14.52 -14.98
C SER A 59 4.20 -13.45 -13.89
N CYS A 60 3.10 -12.74 -13.80
CA CYS A 60 2.92 -11.57 -12.95
C CYS A 60 1.80 -11.84 -11.93
N LEU A 61 2.06 -11.62 -10.64
CA LEU A 61 1.17 -12.05 -9.55
C LEU A 61 -0.25 -11.46 -9.66
N HIS A 62 -0.36 -10.18 -10.00
CA HIS A 62 -1.66 -9.51 -10.16
C HIS A 62 -2.03 -9.24 -11.63
N GLY A 63 -1.37 -9.91 -12.58
CA GLY A 63 -1.73 -9.82 -14.00
C GLY A 63 -1.40 -8.49 -14.68
N GLU A 64 -0.42 -7.74 -14.16
CA GLU A 64 0.08 -6.54 -14.84
C GLU A 64 0.45 -6.84 -16.31
N PRO A 65 0.08 -5.95 -17.24
CA PRO A 65 0.39 -6.14 -18.64
C PRO A 65 1.90 -6.11 -18.85
N TYR A 66 2.35 -6.88 -19.82
CA TYR A 66 3.75 -6.88 -20.23
C TYR A 66 3.85 -7.14 -21.74
N LEU A 67 4.96 -6.69 -22.32
CA LEU A 67 5.31 -6.93 -23.71
C LEU A 67 6.63 -7.69 -23.77
N VAL A 68 6.66 -8.75 -24.58
CA VAL A 68 7.88 -9.49 -24.89
C VAL A 68 8.24 -9.21 -26.34
N SER A 69 9.44 -8.70 -26.57
CA SER A 69 9.97 -8.42 -27.89
C SER A 69 11.37 -9.03 -28.06
N GLN A 70 11.70 -9.35 -29.31
CA GLN A 70 13.04 -9.78 -29.69
C GLN A 70 13.73 -8.63 -30.42
N ALA A 71 14.94 -8.28 -30.00
CA ALA A 71 15.78 -7.40 -30.80
C ALA A 71 16.22 -8.14 -32.06
N ASP A 72 15.95 -7.55 -33.23
CA ASP A 72 16.49 -8.06 -34.49
C ASP A 72 18.03 -7.99 -34.40
N PRO A 73 18.77 -9.09 -34.60
CA PRO A 73 20.22 -9.01 -34.68
C PRO A 73 20.57 -7.96 -35.73
N SER A 74 21.24 -6.89 -35.29
CA SER A 74 21.56 -5.74 -36.14
C SER A 74 22.04 -6.23 -37.50
N SER A 75 21.45 -5.72 -38.59
CA SER A 75 21.87 -6.01 -39.96
C SER A 75 23.26 -5.40 -40.22
N MET A 76 24.28 -5.89 -39.51
CA MET A 76 25.65 -5.50 -39.70
C MET A 76 26.05 -6.08 -41.05
N ARG A 77 26.47 -5.23 -41.99
CA ARG A 77 27.07 -5.70 -43.23
C ARG A 77 28.35 -6.42 -42.84
N ILE A 78 28.33 -7.74 -42.97
CA ILE A 78 29.47 -8.59 -42.67
C ILE A 78 30.55 -8.25 -43.70
N ASN A 79 31.59 -7.54 -43.27
CA ASN A 79 32.72 -7.14 -44.13
C ASN A 79 33.92 -8.08 -43.93
N SER A 80 33.88 -8.98 -42.95
CA SER A 80 34.95 -9.92 -42.63
C SER A 80 34.46 -11.25 -42.05
N ALA A 81 35.30 -12.29 -42.15
CA ALA A 81 35.03 -13.61 -41.56
C ALA A 81 34.96 -13.58 -40.02
N VAL A 82 35.60 -12.60 -39.39
CA VAL A 82 35.57 -12.41 -37.92
C VAL A 82 34.21 -11.87 -37.49
N GLU A 83 33.68 -10.87 -38.20
CA GLU A 83 32.31 -10.35 -37.97
C GLU A 83 31.25 -11.42 -38.23
N PHE A 84 31.45 -12.28 -39.23
CA PHE A 84 30.56 -13.42 -39.49
C PHE A 84 30.50 -14.39 -38.31
N GLY A 85 31.66 -14.71 -37.72
CA GLY A 85 31.76 -15.55 -36.53
C GLY A 85 31.05 -14.92 -35.32
N ALA A 86 31.30 -13.63 -35.09
CA ALA A 86 30.68 -12.87 -33.99
C ALA A 86 29.16 -12.79 -34.13
N GLN A 87 28.64 -12.63 -35.34
CA GLN A 87 27.20 -12.57 -35.61
C GLN A 87 26.52 -13.93 -35.48
N ARG A 88 27.20 -15.02 -35.83
CA ARG A 88 26.70 -16.39 -35.59
C ARG A 88 26.63 -16.71 -34.08
N THR A 89 27.45 -16.04 -33.27
CA THR A 89 27.42 -16.13 -31.79
C THR A 89 26.59 -15.03 -31.12
N ALA A 90 26.04 -14.09 -31.88
CA ALA A 90 25.17 -13.06 -31.32
C ALA A 90 23.82 -13.69 -30.97
N ASN A 91 23.63 -13.99 -29.69
CA ASN A 91 22.37 -14.50 -29.18
C ASN A 91 21.28 -13.46 -29.41
N ALA A 92 20.08 -13.90 -29.79
CA ALA A 92 18.93 -13.01 -29.89
C ALA A 92 18.62 -12.44 -28.50
N LEU A 93 18.57 -11.11 -28.38
CA LEU A 93 18.28 -10.46 -27.12
C LEU A 93 16.78 -10.28 -26.96
N TRP A 94 16.21 -10.93 -25.94
CA TRP A 94 14.81 -10.73 -25.56
C TRP A 94 14.69 -9.54 -24.60
N THR A 95 13.64 -8.76 -24.78
CA THR A 95 13.28 -7.64 -23.90
C THR A 95 11.88 -7.88 -23.33
N VAL A 96 11.72 -7.65 -22.03
CA VAL A 96 10.44 -7.66 -21.33
C VAL A 96 10.18 -6.25 -20.81
N THR A 97 9.06 -5.67 -21.18
CA THR A 97 8.62 -4.32 -20.75
C THR A 97 7.32 -4.45 -19.97
N PHE A 98 7.23 -3.72 -18.85
CA PHE A 98 6.04 -3.64 -17.98
C PHE A 98 5.37 -2.28 -18.14
#